data_AF-A0AAV6QQ22-F1
#
_entry.id   AF-A0AAV6QQ22-F1
#
_cell.length_a   1.000
_cell.length_b   1.000
_cell.length_c   1.000
_cell.angle_alpha   90.00
_cell.angle_beta   90.00
_cell.angle_gamma   90.00
#
_symmetry.space_group_name_H-M   'P 1'
#
loop_
_entity.id
_entity.type
_entity.pdbx_description
1 polymer ?
#
loop_
_entity_poly.entity_id
_entity_poly.type
_entity_poly.pdbx_seq_one_letter_code
_entity_poly.pdbx_strand_id
1 'polypeptide(L)'
;MDNMQGEQRGFYQVPPQPRRAAPITPPPPEKQRNRQPAEPEVPSRVSSLSPSPAPSLSISTTSLESGSSHSLVSSDVSLPSVSSTPPPPVPSRVKPAMPHLETLPSESAPAKKSPAPQPPQPSPALEPTVESQPESDWPVAPPSVAESPPGSPTVSEPVPMTIGAELIELVRKNTGLSYKLSRVAVGVVVGHLQTALPQASTALEQVLVSLVESKDLSAALPRGQVCHDEQRLEVIFSDLARHRDDSQQRGWALHEDHALIACYLEELLKILTDADPEVCKRMCKADDHENVHSLVSYYQMENRVTLQLLLLKVFGAMCSLDATLISTLLNSNLPMVLARDLQTDAQEHQKMCYTALVLTMIFSMGEQVPYHHYEHLNSDFVQFMLDVVEDGLPSDPTEQLPDTFLNLLLAFNLHHTTPSDNVIMQELKKKNVKILSEKVLLLLNRGDDPVCMFKHTPPAPHSVLKFLQDLFASRETADIFYRTDMMVMIDIAVRQISDLSPGDKLRMEYLSLMHSIMRSTDYLEHQHRLSDLQGALQRILREEEDPGEDEGSATAKQMDKLIVQQVYKEFPQICENKD
;
A
#
# COMPACT_ATOMS: atom_id res chain seq x y z
N MET A 1 -12.24 -49.40 -60.40
CA MET A 1 -10.81 -49.01 -60.39
C MET A 1 -10.54 -48.48 -58.98
N ASP A 2 -10.46 -49.30 -57.93
CA ASP A 2 -9.50 -50.41 -57.66
C ASP A 2 -8.07 -49.88 -57.43
N ASN A 3 -7.31 -50.26 -56.40
CA ASN A 3 -7.59 -50.94 -55.11
C ASN A 3 -6.36 -50.72 -54.16
N MET A 4 -6.45 -51.10 -52.87
CA MET A 4 -5.39 -51.46 -51.85
C MET A 4 -3.87 -51.29 -52.20
N GLN A 5 -2.90 -50.90 -51.34
CA GLN A 5 -2.66 -50.79 -49.86
C GLN A 5 -1.46 -49.80 -49.61
N GLY A 6 -0.98 -49.44 -48.41
CA GLY A 6 -1.46 -49.65 -47.03
C GLY A 6 -0.38 -50.07 -45.98
N GLU A 7 0.39 -49.15 -45.38
CA GLU A 7 1.36 -49.43 -44.27
C GLU A 7 1.40 -48.32 -43.18
N GLN A 8 1.82 -48.67 -41.95
CA GLN A 8 1.76 -47.83 -40.73
C GLN A 8 3.15 -47.35 -40.25
N ARG A 9 3.25 -46.11 -39.75
CA ARG A 9 4.20 -45.58 -38.72
C ARG A 9 3.98 -44.06 -38.56
N GLY A 10 4.08 -43.45 -37.38
CA GLY A 10 4.23 -44.01 -36.03
C GLY A 10 4.06 -42.92 -34.95
N PHE A 11 3.43 -43.26 -33.82
CA PHE A 11 3.36 -42.41 -32.64
C PHE A 11 4.67 -42.51 -31.85
N TYR A 12 5.25 -41.38 -31.43
CA TYR A 12 6.44 -41.36 -30.57
C TYR A 12 6.07 -41.43 -29.08
N GLN A 13 6.97 -42.04 -28.31
CA GLN A 13 6.71 -42.63 -26.99
C GLN A 13 6.73 -41.63 -25.82
N VAL A 14 5.97 -41.97 -24.77
CA VAL A 14 6.12 -41.41 -23.42
C VAL A 14 7.19 -42.22 -22.65
N PRO A 15 8.19 -41.59 -22.00
CA PRO A 15 9.19 -42.30 -21.20
C PRO A 15 8.62 -42.89 -19.89
N PRO A 16 9.12 -44.05 -19.40
CA PRO A 16 8.63 -44.68 -18.18
C PRO A 16 9.20 -44.04 -16.89
N GLN A 17 8.35 -43.82 -15.90
CA GLN A 17 8.76 -43.37 -14.55
C GLN A 17 9.44 -44.48 -13.74
N PRO A 18 10.48 -44.17 -12.93
CA PRO A 18 11.14 -45.15 -12.07
C PRO A 18 10.35 -45.44 -10.79
N ARG A 19 10.07 -46.73 -10.52
CA ARG A 19 9.44 -47.20 -9.28
C ARG A 19 10.41 -47.09 -8.09
N ARG A 20 10.00 -46.43 -7.00
CA ARG A 20 10.66 -46.59 -5.67
C ARG A 20 10.04 -47.76 -4.90
N ALA A 21 10.88 -48.46 -4.13
CA ALA A 21 10.52 -49.67 -3.39
C ALA A 21 9.78 -49.37 -2.07
N ALA A 22 9.01 -50.35 -1.59
CA ALA A 22 8.26 -50.26 -0.34
C ALA A 22 9.15 -50.46 0.91
N PRO A 23 8.88 -49.78 2.05
CA PRO A 23 9.60 -50.00 3.30
C PRO A 23 9.32 -51.38 3.92
N ILE A 24 10.38 -52.02 4.46
CA ILE A 24 10.29 -53.31 5.15
C ILE A 24 10.38 -53.08 6.66
N THR A 25 9.28 -52.64 7.29
CA THR A 25 9.07 -52.71 8.76
C THR A 25 7.63 -52.33 9.12
N PRO A 26 6.90 -53.12 9.93
CA PRO A 26 5.54 -52.75 10.37
C PRO A 26 5.56 -51.87 11.64
N PRO A 27 4.69 -50.85 11.75
CA PRO A 27 4.47 -50.11 12.99
C PRO A 27 3.62 -50.91 14.00
N PRO A 28 3.73 -50.63 15.32
CA PRO A 28 2.98 -51.31 16.37
C PRO A 28 1.49 -50.91 16.42
N PRO A 29 0.60 -51.74 17.01
CA PRO A 29 -0.84 -51.53 16.97
C PRO A 29 -1.34 -50.48 17.99
N GLU A 30 -2.03 -49.46 17.51
CA GLU A 30 -2.79 -48.53 18.35
C GLU A 30 -4.15 -49.09 18.77
N LYS A 31 -4.59 -48.74 19.99
CA LYS A 31 -5.82 -49.28 20.59
C LYS A 31 -7.07 -48.56 20.08
N GLN A 32 -8.04 -49.33 19.59
CA GLN A 32 -9.40 -48.84 19.36
C GLN A 32 -10.03 -48.27 20.64
N ARG A 33 -10.76 -47.16 20.51
CA ARG A 33 -11.90 -46.85 21.40
C ARG A 33 -13.05 -46.25 20.57
N ASN A 34 -14.26 -46.71 20.87
CA ASN A 34 -15.43 -46.60 19.98
C ASN A 34 -16.04 -45.19 19.86
N ARG A 35 -16.77 -44.98 18.76
CA ARG A 35 -17.71 -43.87 18.55
C ARG A 35 -19.11 -44.17 19.13
N GLN A 36 -19.84 -43.08 19.41
CA GLN A 36 -21.31 -42.93 19.49
C GLN A 36 -22.07 -43.57 20.68
N PRO A 37 -23.31 -43.09 20.99
CA PRO A 37 -24.05 -41.92 20.47
C PRO A 37 -24.47 -40.90 21.57
N ALA A 38 -25.22 -39.86 21.19
CA ALA A 38 -25.77 -38.81 22.07
C ALA A 38 -27.27 -39.00 22.34
N GLU A 39 -27.79 -38.48 23.47
CA GLU A 39 -29.18 -37.98 23.67
C GLU A 39 -29.29 -37.18 25.01
N PRO A 40 -30.42 -36.51 25.37
CA PRO A 40 -30.37 -35.15 25.96
C PRO A 40 -30.85 -35.02 27.42
N GLU A 41 -30.58 -33.87 28.04
CA GLU A 41 -31.32 -33.37 29.22
C GLU A 41 -31.61 -31.85 29.14
N VAL A 42 -32.71 -31.43 29.78
CA VAL A 42 -33.24 -30.06 29.80
C VAL A 42 -33.29 -29.54 31.28
N PRO A 43 -33.81 -28.34 31.59
CA PRO A 43 -33.05 -27.29 32.27
C PRO A 43 -33.18 -27.28 33.81
N SER A 44 -32.23 -26.64 34.50
CA SER A 44 -32.31 -26.35 35.95
C SER A 44 -32.25 -24.86 36.26
N ARG A 45 -33.00 -24.43 37.29
CA ARG A 45 -33.37 -23.03 37.58
C ARG A 45 -32.37 -22.28 38.47
N VAL A 46 -32.18 -21.00 38.14
CA VAL A 46 -32.22 -19.80 39.01
C VAL A 46 -31.59 -19.84 40.41
N SER A 47 -30.55 -19.01 40.62
CA SER A 47 -30.36 -18.13 41.79
C SER A 47 -29.30 -17.07 41.42
N SER A 48 -29.69 -15.86 41.04
CA SER A 48 -29.87 -14.68 41.91
C SER A 48 -28.57 -14.13 42.52
N LEU A 49 -28.07 -13.02 41.94
CA LEU A 49 -27.44 -11.88 42.62
C LEU A 49 -27.22 -10.75 41.58
N SER A 50 -27.28 -9.49 42.00
CA SER A 50 -27.16 -8.29 41.16
C SER A 50 -26.35 -7.22 41.93
N PRO A 51 -25.94 -6.08 41.34
CA PRO A 51 -24.51 -5.84 41.12
C PRO A 51 -23.94 -4.68 41.95
N SER A 52 -22.63 -4.45 41.86
CA SER A 52 -22.01 -3.17 42.23
C SER A 52 -20.73 -2.89 41.40
N PRO A 53 -20.35 -1.62 41.20
CA PRO A 53 -19.61 -1.22 40.00
C PRO A 53 -18.29 -0.45 40.26
N ALA A 54 -17.70 0.07 39.17
CA ALA A 54 -16.64 1.09 39.08
C ALA A 54 -15.18 0.61 39.28
N PRO A 55 -14.16 1.32 38.73
CA PRO A 55 -14.23 2.64 38.09
C PRO A 55 -13.75 2.71 36.63
N SER A 56 -14.49 3.47 35.81
CA SER A 56 -13.99 4.10 34.59
C SER A 56 -13.38 5.47 34.91
N LEU A 57 -12.22 5.79 34.33
CA LEU A 57 -11.54 7.07 34.52
C LEU A 57 -12.12 8.13 33.57
N SER A 58 -12.85 9.09 34.13
CA SER A 58 -13.28 10.30 33.42
C SER A 58 -12.16 11.34 33.41
N ILE A 59 -11.87 11.92 32.25
CA ILE A 59 -11.14 13.20 32.13
C ILE A 59 -12.03 14.13 31.31
N SER A 60 -12.22 15.35 31.78
CA SER A 60 -13.05 16.38 31.15
C SER A 60 -12.59 17.76 31.61
N THR A 61 -13.20 18.81 31.04
CA THR A 61 -12.88 20.26 31.17
C THR A 61 -11.75 20.72 30.23
N THR A 62 -11.84 21.88 29.55
CA THR A 62 -12.77 23.03 29.68
C THR A 62 -13.24 23.57 28.31
N SER A 63 -14.52 23.96 28.21
CA SER A 63 -15.02 24.92 27.20
C SER A 63 -15.06 26.34 27.77
N LEU A 64 -14.98 27.36 26.91
CA LEU A 64 -15.34 28.76 27.22
C LEU A 64 -16.14 29.35 26.04
N GLU A 65 -17.08 30.24 26.35
CA GLU A 65 -18.13 30.73 25.44
C GLU A 65 -17.77 31.99 24.61
N SER A 66 -18.66 32.29 23.65
CA SER A 66 -18.58 33.32 22.60
C SER A 66 -18.78 34.78 23.06
N GLY A 67 -18.42 35.76 22.21
CA GLY A 67 -18.83 37.17 22.43
C GLY A 67 -18.39 38.24 21.42
N SER A 68 -19.15 38.41 20.33
CA SER A 68 -19.44 39.68 19.60
C SER A 68 -18.36 40.50 18.84
N SER A 69 -18.63 40.70 17.54
CA SER A 69 -18.50 41.92 16.71
C SER A 69 -17.54 43.06 17.09
N HIS A 70 -16.59 43.39 16.19
CA HIS A 70 -16.65 44.60 15.35
C HIS A 70 -15.54 44.60 14.29
N SER A 71 -15.79 45.27 13.16
CA SER A 71 -14.89 45.37 12.00
C SER A 71 -13.74 46.38 12.20
N LEU A 72 -12.57 46.11 11.60
CA LEU A 72 -11.83 47.06 10.75
C LEU A 72 -10.67 46.39 9.99
N VAL A 73 -10.33 46.99 8.86
CA VAL A 73 -9.41 46.53 7.80
C VAL A 73 -7.95 46.36 8.25
N SER A 74 -7.31 45.24 7.88
CA SER A 74 -5.95 45.23 7.34
C SER A 74 -5.68 43.96 6.52
N SER A 75 -4.83 44.10 5.50
CA SER A 75 -4.44 43.04 4.55
C SER A 75 -3.20 42.28 5.01
N ASP A 76 -3.21 40.94 4.95
CA ASP A 76 -2.00 40.13 4.98
C ASP A 76 -2.15 38.84 4.16
N VAL A 77 -1.11 38.49 3.40
CA VAL A 77 -1.08 37.32 2.51
C VAL A 77 -0.70 36.08 3.31
N SER A 78 -1.61 35.11 3.40
CA SER A 78 -1.40 33.86 4.16
C SER A 78 -1.14 32.67 3.25
N LEU A 79 -0.04 31.96 3.54
CA LEU A 79 0.36 30.69 2.91
C LEU A 79 -0.55 29.54 3.40
N PRO A 80 -0.88 28.54 2.55
CA PRO A 80 -1.67 27.39 2.99
C PRO A 80 -0.84 26.47 3.90
N SER A 81 -1.30 26.28 5.13
CA SER A 81 -0.73 25.31 6.07
C SER A 81 -1.22 23.91 5.75
N VAL A 82 -0.33 23.00 5.39
CA VAL A 82 -0.64 21.58 5.19
C VAL A 82 -0.64 20.81 6.52
N SER A 83 -1.74 20.12 6.79
CA SER A 83 -1.88 19.21 7.93
C SER A 83 -0.85 18.08 7.87
N SER A 84 -0.07 17.91 8.93
CA SER A 84 0.92 16.84 9.04
C SER A 84 0.36 15.66 9.84
N THR A 85 0.01 14.57 9.16
CA THR A 85 -0.14 13.26 9.79
C THR A 85 1.26 12.65 10.03
N PRO A 86 1.51 12.00 11.18
CA PRO A 86 2.84 11.48 11.52
C PRO A 86 3.14 10.14 10.79
N PRO A 87 4.40 9.89 10.41
CA PRO A 87 4.81 8.58 9.87
C PRO A 87 4.92 7.50 10.99
N PRO A 88 4.84 6.20 10.63
CA PRO A 88 4.92 5.10 11.58
C PRO A 88 6.31 4.96 12.25
N PRO A 89 6.41 4.31 13.42
CA PRO A 89 7.60 4.37 14.27
C PRO A 89 8.76 3.50 13.76
N VAL A 90 9.97 4.05 13.82
CA VAL A 90 11.23 3.32 13.55
C VAL A 90 11.80 2.77 14.87
N PRO A 91 12.17 1.47 14.96
CA PRO A 91 12.74 0.90 16.18
C PRO A 91 14.09 1.55 16.56
N SER A 92 14.19 2.04 17.80
CA SER A 92 15.43 2.64 18.30
C SER A 92 16.51 1.62 18.64
N ARG A 93 17.74 1.95 18.24
CA ARG A 93 18.98 1.17 18.43
C ARG A 93 19.36 1.04 19.91
N VAL A 94 19.18 -0.15 20.49
CA VAL A 94 19.72 -0.47 21.82
C VAL A 94 21.25 -0.64 21.76
N LYS A 95 21.98 0.04 22.66
CA LYS A 95 23.43 -0.16 22.84
C LYS A 95 23.68 -1.43 23.68
N PRO A 96 24.59 -2.33 23.26
CA PRO A 96 25.12 -3.36 24.16
C PRO A 96 26.07 -2.72 25.19
N ALA A 97 25.95 -3.13 26.45
CA ALA A 97 26.92 -2.82 27.50
C ALA A 97 28.12 -3.78 27.46
N MET A 98 29.27 -3.35 27.99
CA MET A 98 30.48 -4.18 28.11
C MET A 98 30.30 -5.28 29.17
N PRO A 99 30.77 -6.53 28.92
CA PRO A 99 30.97 -7.52 29.97
C PRO A 99 32.23 -7.22 30.80
N HIS A 100 32.15 -7.44 32.11
CA HIS A 100 33.26 -7.34 33.05
C HIS A 100 34.21 -8.55 32.99
N LEU A 101 35.41 -8.35 33.53
CA LEU A 101 36.51 -9.31 33.61
C LEU A 101 36.45 -10.13 34.91
N GLU A 102 36.27 -11.46 34.86
CA GLU A 102 36.55 -12.35 36.00
C GLU A 102 37.22 -13.69 35.61
N THR A 103 38.48 -13.79 36.04
CA THR A 103 39.24 -14.93 36.64
C THR A 103 39.03 -16.41 36.25
N LEU A 104 40.17 -17.08 35.97
CA LEU A 104 40.38 -18.54 35.83
C LEU A 104 40.21 -19.32 37.17
N PRO A 105 40.08 -20.67 37.11
CA PRO A 105 41.27 -21.50 37.38
C PRO A 105 41.49 -22.69 36.42
N SER A 106 42.67 -23.32 36.54
CA SER A 106 43.30 -24.26 35.60
C SER A 106 42.98 -25.75 35.84
N GLU A 107 43.12 -26.61 34.82
CA GLU A 107 43.91 -27.87 34.96
C GLU A 107 44.25 -28.63 33.65
N SER A 108 45.54 -29.01 33.54
CA SER A 108 46.13 -30.17 32.83
C SER A 108 45.97 -30.44 31.30
N ALA A 109 47.09 -30.80 30.66
CA ALA A 109 47.18 -31.34 29.29
C ALA A 109 47.51 -32.85 29.30
N PRO A 110 47.51 -33.56 28.15
CA PRO A 110 48.82 -33.77 27.48
C PRO A 110 48.82 -33.77 25.93
N ALA A 111 50.02 -33.66 25.36
CA ALA A 111 50.31 -33.30 23.97
C ALA A 111 50.30 -34.44 22.92
N LYS A 112 50.27 -34.06 21.62
CA LYS A 112 50.96 -34.76 20.50
C LYS A 112 51.20 -33.89 19.24
N LYS A 113 52.45 -33.42 19.10
CA LYS A 113 53.27 -33.21 17.87
C LYS A 113 52.68 -32.56 16.57
N SER A 114 52.96 -31.26 16.40
CA SER A 114 53.77 -30.57 15.33
C SER A 114 53.67 -30.94 13.83
N PRO A 115 54.09 -30.04 12.88
CA PRO A 115 54.61 -28.66 13.03
C PRO A 115 53.93 -27.58 12.14
N ALA A 116 54.15 -26.30 12.48
CA ALA A 116 53.93 -25.14 11.60
C ALA A 116 55.28 -24.58 11.07
N PRO A 117 55.32 -23.88 9.92
CA PRO A 117 56.56 -23.28 9.39
C PRO A 117 56.89 -21.93 10.06
N GLN A 118 58.19 -21.61 10.15
CA GLN A 118 58.73 -20.37 10.73
C GLN A 118 59.07 -19.30 9.67
N PRO A 119 59.17 -18.01 10.06
CA PRO A 119 59.42 -16.88 9.16
C PRO A 119 60.93 -16.58 8.94
N PRO A 120 61.29 -15.88 7.84
CA PRO A 120 62.66 -15.44 7.59
C PRO A 120 62.99 -14.00 8.09
N GLN A 121 64.25 -13.80 8.49
CA GLN A 121 64.94 -12.54 8.83
C GLN A 121 66.46 -12.76 8.55
N PRO A 122 67.33 -11.72 8.45
CA PRO A 122 67.24 -10.53 7.58
C PRO A 122 68.59 -10.18 6.86
N SER A 123 68.60 -9.11 6.04
CA SER A 123 69.78 -8.29 5.64
C SER A 123 70.78 -8.88 4.60
N PRO A 124 71.54 -8.06 3.82
CA PRO A 124 71.88 -6.64 4.03
C PRO A 124 71.49 -5.63 2.92
N ALA A 125 71.76 -4.35 3.23
CA ALA A 125 71.29 -3.14 2.58
C ALA A 125 71.86 -2.81 1.19
N LEU A 126 71.02 -2.12 0.40
CA LEU A 126 71.41 -1.04 -0.52
C LEU A 126 70.46 0.15 -0.28
N GLU A 127 70.93 1.36 -0.56
CA GLU A 127 70.30 2.63 -0.18
C GLU A 127 69.04 2.98 -1.02
N PRO A 128 68.10 3.80 -0.51
CA PRO A 128 66.83 4.06 -1.18
C PRO A 128 66.94 5.15 -2.26
N THR A 129 66.55 4.81 -3.48
CA THR A 129 66.17 5.79 -4.50
C THR A 129 64.84 6.44 -4.10
N VAL A 130 64.79 7.77 -4.07
CA VAL A 130 63.56 8.51 -3.74
C VAL A 130 62.65 8.57 -4.96
N GLU A 131 61.57 7.79 -4.96
CA GLU A 131 60.40 8.02 -5.82
C GLU A 131 59.21 8.45 -4.95
N SER A 132 58.88 9.73 -5.05
CA SER A 132 57.76 10.36 -4.36
C SER A 132 56.43 9.97 -5.00
N GLN A 133 55.45 9.62 -4.17
CA GLN A 133 54.04 9.54 -4.57
C GLN A 133 53.56 10.90 -5.10
N PRO A 134 52.70 10.96 -6.13
CA PRO A 134 51.95 12.16 -6.43
C PRO A 134 50.81 12.30 -5.41
N GLU A 135 50.86 13.35 -4.60
CA GLU A 135 49.73 13.77 -3.78
C GLU A 135 48.57 14.26 -4.67
N SER A 136 47.33 14.20 -4.15
CA SER A 136 46.15 14.64 -4.89
C SER A 136 46.10 16.16 -5.02
N ASP A 137 46.60 16.68 -6.14
CA ASP A 137 46.38 18.06 -6.54
C ASP A 137 44.90 18.33 -6.82
N TRP A 138 44.39 19.42 -6.26
CA TRP A 138 43.10 20.00 -6.63
C TRP A 138 43.19 20.54 -8.06
N PRO A 139 42.11 20.51 -8.87
CA PRO A 139 42.15 21.03 -10.23
C PRO A 139 42.42 22.54 -10.22
N VAL A 140 43.61 22.91 -10.70
CA VAL A 140 44.07 24.29 -10.85
C VAL A 140 43.15 25.05 -11.83
N ALA A 141 42.82 26.29 -11.48
CA ALA A 141 41.98 27.15 -12.30
C ALA A 141 42.59 27.42 -13.71
N PRO A 142 41.76 27.58 -14.76
CA PRO A 142 42.25 27.86 -16.11
C PRO A 142 42.98 29.23 -16.18
N PRO A 143 43.92 29.40 -17.12
CA PRO A 143 44.78 30.58 -17.18
C PRO A 143 43.99 31.85 -17.52
N SER A 144 44.40 32.97 -16.90
CA SER A 144 43.77 34.28 -17.09
C SER A 144 43.83 34.74 -18.55
N VAL A 145 42.66 35.13 -19.08
CA VAL A 145 42.51 35.62 -20.47
C VAL A 145 43.18 36.98 -20.64
N ALA A 146 43.89 37.15 -21.76
CA ALA A 146 44.55 38.41 -22.12
C ALA A 146 43.54 39.54 -22.39
N GLU A 147 43.95 40.77 -22.09
CA GLU A 147 43.13 41.98 -22.29
C GLU A 147 42.58 42.07 -23.73
N SER A 148 41.27 42.24 -23.84
CA SER A 148 40.58 42.56 -25.09
C SER A 148 40.00 43.99 -25.03
N PRO A 149 39.82 44.69 -26.16
CA PRO A 149 39.48 46.12 -26.15
C PRO A 149 38.07 46.40 -25.60
N PRO A 150 37.82 47.58 -25.01
CA PRO A 150 36.50 47.91 -24.46
C PRO A 150 35.53 48.27 -25.61
N GLY A 151 34.56 47.41 -25.92
CA GLY A 151 33.61 47.74 -26.98
C GLY A 151 32.73 46.63 -27.55
N SER A 152 32.11 45.79 -26.71
CA SER A 152 30.95 45.00 -27.13
C SER A 152 29.97 44.84 -25.96
N PRO A 153 28.65 44.92 -26.18
CA PRO A 153 27.68 44.61 -25.14
C PRO A 153 27.77 43.11 -24.83
N THR A 154 28.03 42.77 -23.57
CA THR A 154 27.88 41.41 -23.07
C THR A 154 26.41 41.01 -23.19
N VAL A 155 26.07 40.29 -24.26
CA VAL A 155 24.82 39.54 -24.34
C VAL A 155 24.91 38.45 -23.29
N SER A 156 24.16 38.60 -22.20
CA SER A 156 24.04 37.57 -21.16
C SER A 156 23.58 36.27 -21.80
N GLU A 157 24.38 35.21 -21.70
CA GLU A 157 23.93 33.89 -22.14
C GLU A 157 22.68 33.49 -21.34
N PRO A 158 21.63 33.00 -22.01
CA PRO A 158 20.38 32.65 -21.33
C PRO A 158 20.60 31.46 -20.40
N VAL A 159 19.99 31.51 -19.21
CA VAL A 159 20.03 30.41 -18.25
C VAL A 159 19.46 29.14 -18.90
N PRO A 160 20.17 28.00 -18.88
CA PRO A 160 19.66 26.75 -19.45
C PRO A 160 18.38 26.31 -18.74
N MET A 161 17.34 25.94 -19.49
CA MET A 161 16.07 25.46 -18.91
C MET A 161 16.21 24.15 -18.12
N THR A 162 17.33 23.44 -18.30
CA THR A 162 17.72 22.21 -17.59
C THR A 162 18.36 22.44 -16.22
N ILE A 163 18.78 23.68 -15.90
CA ILE A 163 19.60 23.99 -14.73
C ILE A 163 18.95 23.57 -13.39
N GLY A 164 17.63 23.65 -13.29
CA GLY A 164 16.91 23.21 -12.09
C GLY A 164 17.05 21.72 -11.83
N ALA A 165 16.93 20.90 -12.88
CA ALA A 165 17.11 19.44 -12.79
C ALA A 165 18.58 19.07 -12.49
N GLU A 166 19.54 19.74 -13.14
CA GLU A 166 20.97 19.54 -12.90
C GLU A 166 21.34 19.86 -11.44
N LEU A 167 20.83 20.96 -10.88
CA LEU A 167 21.05 21.33 -9.47
C LEU A 167 20.39 20.35 -8.49
N ILE A 168 19.18 19.86 -8.79
CA ILE A 168 18.51 18.82 -7.98
C ILE A 168 19.36 17.55 -7.96
N GLU A 169 19.80 17.06 -9.12
CA GLU A 169 20.64 15.87 -9.28
C GLU A 169 21.97 16.03 -8.52
N LEU A 170 22.64 17.18 -8.66
CA LEU A 170 23.89 17.49 -7.94
C LEU A 170 23.69 17.50 -6.42
N VAL A 171 22.64 18.15 -5.90
CA VAL A 171 22.35 18.14 -4.46
C VAL A 171 22.05 16.73 -4.00
N ARG A 172 21.18 16.00 -4.70
CA ARG A 172 20.78 14.63 -4.34
C ARG A 172 21.97 13.68 -4.30
N LYS A 173 22.78 13.63 -5.35
CA LYS A 173 23.97 12.77 -5.47
C LYS A 173 25.01 13.02 -4.37
N ASN A 174 25.20 14.27 -3.96
CA ASN A 174 26.23 14.64 -2.97
C ASN A 174 25.72 14.66 -1.51
N THR A 175 24.41 14.66 -1.27
CA THR A 175 23.83 14.75 0.09
C THR A 175 22.99 13.55 0.51
N GLY A 176 22.49 12.76 -0.44
CA GLY A 176 21.55 11.67 -0.18
C GLY A 176 20.14 12.12 0.19
N LEU A 177 19.81 13.41 0.05
CA LEU A 177 18.46 13.95 0.26
C LEU A 177 17.46 13.37 -0.77
N SER A 178 16.19 13.23 -0.39
CA SER A 178 15.11 12.88 -1.33
C SER A 178 14.99 13.94 -2.44
N TYR A 179 14.43 13.58 -3.59
CA TYR A 179 14.19 14.49 -4.70
C TYR A 179 13.39 15.73 -4.26
N LYS A 180 12.33 15.52 -3.48
CA LYS A 180 11.51 16.61 -2.91
C LYS A 180 12.34 17.53 -2.00
N LEU A 181 13.16 16.96 -1.11
CA LEU A 181 14.03 17.74 -0.22
C LEU A 181 15.17 18.45 -0.96
N SER A 182 15.72 17.84 -2.01
CA SER A 182 16.75 18.43 -2.86
C SER A 182 16.19 19.63 -3.62
N ARG A 183 14.99 19.51 -4.20
CA ARG A 183 14.26 20.61 -4.84
C ARG A 183 13.96 21.76 -3.87
N VAL A 184 13.56 21.46 -2.62
CA VAL A 184 13.39 22.46 -1.56
C VAL A 184 14.72 23.14 -1.21
N ALA A 185 15.81 22.37 -1.04
CA ALA A 185 17.13 22.91 -0.70
C ALA A 185 17.65 23.86 -1.79
N VAL A 186 17.58 23.49 -3.07
CA VAL A 186 17.93 24.38 -4.18
C VAL A 186 17.03 25.61 -4.19
N GLY A 187 15.71 25.45 -4.07
CA GLY A 187 14.75 26.55 -4.04
C GLY A 187 15.00 27.57 -2.93
N VAL A 188 15.33 27.11 -1.71
CA VAL A 188 15.65 28.00 -0.56
C VAL A 188 16.96 28.75 -0.80
N VAL A 189 18.01 28.06 -1.27
CA VAL A 189 19.32 28.70 -1.53
C VAL A 189 19.21 29.73 -2.67
N VAL A 190 18.62 29.34 -3.80
CA VAL A 190 18.44 30.23 -4.97
C VAL A 190 17.52 31.40 -4.64
N GLY A 191 16.41 31.16 -3.92
CA GLY A 191 15.51 32.23 -3.47
C GLY A 191 16.17 33.22 -2.51
N HIS A 192 16.98 32.75 -1.57
CA HIS A 192 17.74 33.66 -0.71
C HIS A 192 18.77 34.47 -1.51
N LEU A 193 19.52 33.84 -2.42
CA LEU A 193 20.46 34.53 -3.31
C LEU A 193 19.76 35.57 -4.19
N GLN A 194 18.53 35.31 -4.66
CA GLN A 194 17.73 36.26 -5.44
C GLN A 194 17.44 37.53 -4.63
N THR A 195 17.06 37.38 -3.35
CA THR A 195 16.83 38.53 -2.45
C THR A 195 18.12 39.27 -2.07
N ALA A 196 19.25 38.56 -1.96
CA ALA A 196 20.53 39.13 -1.56
C ALA A 196 21.33 39.78 -2.71
N LEU A 197 21.09 39.36 -3.96
CA LEU A 197 21.84 39.77 -5.15
C LEU A 197 20.92 40.36 -6.24
N PRO A 198 20.45 41.61 -6.10
CA PRO A 198 19.54 42.24 -7.07
C PRO A 198 20.03 42.23 -8.52
N GLN A 199 21.36 42.27 -8.73
CA GLN A 199 21.99 42.24 -10.06
C GLN A 199 21.82 40.89 -10.78
N ALA A 200 21.61 39.80 -10.03
CA ALA A 200 21.40 38.44 -10.55
C ALA A 200 19.93 37.99 -10.49
N SER A 201 19.01 38.86 -10.02
CA SER A 201 17.63 38.49 -9.68
C SER A 201 16.90 37.79 -10.82
N THR A 202 16.98 38.31 -12.05
CA THR A 202 16.31 37.74 -13.23
C THR A 202 16.86 36.38 -13.64
N ALA A 203 18.17 36.15 -13.49
CA ALA A 203 18.77 34.85 -13.79
C ALA A 203 18.39 33.81 -12.72
N LEU A 204 18.39 34.20 -11.44
CA LEU A 204 17.95 33.34 -10.34
C LEU A 204 16.45 33.05 -10.39
N GLU A 205 15.64 33.99 -10.88
CA GLU A 205 14.22 33.78 -11.19
C GLU A 205 14.03 32.70 -12.26
N GLN A 206 14.82 32.73 -13.34
CA GLN A 206 14.81 31.67 -14.37
C GLN A 206 15.21 30.30 -13.81
N VAL A 207 16.15 30.23 -12.85
CA VAL A 207 16.47 28.98 -12.14
C VAL A 207 15.28 28.50 -11.29
N LEU A 208 14.59 29.40 -10.58
CA LEU A 208 13.39 29.06 -9.79
C LEU A 208 12.23 28.59 -10.67
N VAL A 209 12.02 29.22 -11.83
CA VAL A 209 11.03 28.80 -12.84
C VAL A 209 11.38 27.42 -13.39
N SER A 210 12.65 27.18 -13.77
CA SER A 210 13.14 25.85 -14.19
C SER A 210 12.87 24.77 -13.13
N LEU A 211 13.04 25.06 -11.83
CA LEU A 211 12.69 24.14 -10.73
C LEU A 211 11.18 23.87 -10.59
N VAL A 212 10.31 24.64 -11.24
CA VAL A 212 8.85 24.43 -11.26
C VAL A 212 8.41 23.71 -12.54
N GLU A 213 8.94 24.14 -13.68
CA GLU A 213 8.65 23.58 -15.01
C GLU A 213 9.31 22.21 -15.26
N SER A 214 10.37 21.85 -14.50
CA SER A 214 11.07 20.56 -14.66
C SER A 214 10.21 19.32 -14.42
N LYS A 215 8.98 19.45 -13.92
CA LYS A 215 8.04 18.33 -13.72
C LYS A 215 7.68 17.59 -15.01
N ASP A 216 7.56 18.30 -16.13
CA ASP A 216 7.10 17.72 -17.40
C ASP A 216 8.27 17.29 -18.31
N LEU A 217 9.51 17.58 -17.89
CA LEU A 217 10.73 17.26 -18.62
C LEU A 217 11.38 15.99 -18.04
N SER A 218 10.77 14.83 -18.32
CA SER A 218 11.31 13.51 -17.95
C SER A 218 12.65 13.15 -18.61
N ALA A 219 13.23 14.08 -19.38
CA ALA A 219 14.56 14.06 -19.99
C ALA A 219 15.31 15.40 -19.76
N ALA A 220 15.16 16.02 -18.59
CA ALA A 220 15.72 17.34 -18.27
C ALA A 220 17.25 17.41 -18.08
N LEU A 221 17.99 16.30 -18.15
CA LEU A 221 19.44 16.33 -18.17
C LEU A 221 19.96 16.53 -19.61
N PRO A 222 21.00 17.35 -19.84
CA PRO A 222 21.58 17.54 -21.16
C PRO A 222 21.97 16.22 -21.85
N ARG A 223 21.80 16.16 -23.18
CA ARG A 223 22.03 14.94 -24.00
C ARG A 223 23.37 14.28 -23.66
N GLY A 224 23.32 13.14 -22.96
CA GLY A 224 24.48 12.33 -22.59
C GLY A 224 24.72 12.17 -21.08
N GLN A 225 24.05 12.95 -20.22
CA GLN A 225 23.99 12.67 -18.78
C GLN A 225 22.77 11.80 -18.46
N VAL A 226 23.00 10.66 -17.81
CA VAL A 226 21.96 9.79 -17.25
C VAL A 226 21.83 10.12 -15.76
N CYS A 227 20.60 10.14 -15.23
CA CYS A 227 20.37 10.31 -13.80
C CYS A 227 21.04 9.18 -13.01
N HIS A 228 21.64 9.51 -11.86
CA HIS A 228 22.31 8.53 -11.01
C HIS A 228 21.36 7.40 -10.60
N ASP A 229 20.12 7.74 -10.21
CA ASP A 229 19.14 6.77 -9.74
C ASP A 229 18.66 5.86 -10.88
N GLU A 230 18.60 6.36 -12.12
CA GLU A 230 18.31 5.55 -13.30
C GLU A 230 19.39 4.49 -13.55
N GLN A 231 20.67 4.88 -13.47
CA GLN A 231 21.80 3.94 -13.56
C GLN A 231 21.79 2.91 -12.42
N ARG A 232 21.44 3.32 -11.19
CA ARG A 232 21.32 2.38 -10.06
C ARG A 232 20.17 1.41 -10.25
N LEU A 233 18.99 1.87 -10.70
CA LEU A 233 17.85 1.01 -11.00
C LEU A 233 18.18 -0.01 -12.10
N GLU A 234 18.83 0.41 -13.18
CA GLU A 234 19.26 -0.48 -14.28
C GLU A 234 20.16 -1.62 -13.75
N VAL A 235 21.16 -1.28 -12.93
CA VAL A 235 22.05 -2.28 -12.30
C VAL A 235 21.29 -3.20 -11.35
N ILE A 236 20.46 -2.65 -10.45
CA ILE A 236 19.73 -3.43 -9.44
C ILE A 236 18.73 -4.40 -10.10
N PHE A 237 17.93 -3.94 -11.06
CA PHE A 237 16.99 -4.81 -11.77
C PHE A 237 17.72 -5.91 -12.56
N SER A 238 18.82 -5.57 -13.24
CA SER A 238 19.65 -6.53 -13.98
C SER A 238 20.24 -7.62 -13.07
N ASP A 239 20.79 -7.23 -11.91
CA ASP A 239 21.41 -8.19 -10.98
C ASP A 239 20.36 -9.04 -10.26
N LEU A 240 19.21 -8.48 -9.86
CA LEU A 240 18.10 -9.25 -9.29
C LEU A 240 17.49 -10.24 -10.32
N ALA A 241 17.40 -9.86 -11.61
CA ALA A 241 16.99 -10.77 -12.68
C ALA A 241 18.00 -11.92 -12.89
N ARG A 242 19.31 -11.65 -12.78
CA ARG A 242 20.35 -12.70 -12.79
C ARG A 242 20.20 -13.64 -11.59
N HIS A 243 20.02 -13.11 -10.38
CA HIS A 243 19.82 -13.93 -9.18
C HIS A 243 18.55 -14.80 -9.26
N ARG A 244 17.47 -14.33 -9.91
CA ARG A 244 16.29 -15.14 -10.25
C ARG A 244 16.67 -16.32 -11.15
N ASP A 245 17.40 -16.09 -12.23
CA ASP A 245 17.77 -17.13 -13.19
C ASP A 245 18.75 -18.15 -12.58
N ASP A 246 19.70 -17.71 -11.75
CA ASP A 246 20.56 -18.58 -10.96
C ASP A 246 19.76 -19.40 -9.92
N SER A 247 18.73 -18.82 -9.32
CA SER A 247 17.84 -19.51 -8.37
C SER A 247 17.09 -20.67 -9.03
N GLN A 248 16.61 -20.48 -10.25
CA GLN A 248 16.00 -21.55 -11.05
C GLN A 248 16.98 -22.69 -11.39
N GLN A 249 18.28 -22.38 -11.53
CA GLN A 249 19.27 -23.32 -12.07
C GLN A 249 20.11 -24.06 -11.02
N ARG A 250 20.38 -23.47 -9.84
CA ARG A 250 21.50 -23.93 -8.99
C ARG A 250 21.18 -24.41 -7.56
N GLY A 251 20.10 -23.94 -6.92
CA GLY A 251 19.53 -24.48 -5.67
C GLY A 251 20.38 -24.50 -4.38
N TRP A 252 21.71 -24.53 -4.43
CA TRP A 252 22.59 -24.72 -3.25
C TRP A 252 23.52 -23.54 -2.93
N ALA A 253 23.85 -22.67 -3.91
CA ALA A 253 24.73 -21.52 -3.71
C ALA A 253 24.03 -20.29 -3.08
N LEU A 254 22.69 -20.31 -3.02
CA LEU A 254 21.84 -19.14 -2.79
C LEU A 254 21.94 -18.50 -1.40
N HIS A 255 22.62 -19.14 -0.45
CA HIS A 255 22.64 -18.71 0.96
C HIS A 255 23.78 -17.72 1.29
N GLU A 256 24.84 -17.66 0.47
CA GLU A 256 25.98 -16.75 0.71
C GLU A 256 25.65 -15.30 0.32
N ASP A 257 24.80 -15.11 -0.70
CA ASP A 257 24.44 -13.78 -1.24
C ASP A 257 23.36 -13.03 -0.44
N HIS A 258 22.92 -13.54 0.72
CA HIS A 258 21.78 -12.96 1.45
C HIS A 258 21.95 -11.46 1.74
N ALA A 259 23.14 -11.07 2.22
CA ALA A 259 23.44 -9.67 2.54
C ALA A 259 23.50 -8.78 1.29
N LEU A 260 24.00 -9.30 0.16
CA LEU A 260 24.07 -8.59 -1.11
C LEU A 260 22.66 -8.31 -1.66
N ILE A 261 21.81 -9.33 -1.69
CA ILE A 261 20.42 -9.21 -2.15
C ILE A 261 19.62 -8.29 -1.21
N ALA A 262 19.83 -8.37 0.10
CA ALA A 262 19.24 -7.43 1.05
C ALA A 262 19.64 -5.99 0.74
N CYS A 263 20.93 -5.71 0.51
CA CYS A 263 21.42 -4.38 0.13
C CYS A 263 20.78 -3.89 -1.18
N TYR A 264 20.68 -4.74 -2.21
CA TYR A 264 20.02 -4.39 -3.47
C TYR A 264 18.53 -4.03 -3.28
N LEU A 265 17.80 -4.80 -2.47
CA LEU A 265 16.39 -4.54 -2.20
C LEU A 265 16.15 -3.33 -1.29
N GLU A 266 17.03 -3.08 -0.31
CA GLU A 266 17.02 -1.87 0.52
C GLU A 266 17.33 -0.61 -0.31
N GLU A 267 18.30 -0.69 -1.21
CA GLU A 267 18.62 0.40 -2.14
C GLU A 267 17.49 0.65 -3.14
N LEU A 268 16.90 -0.43 -3.71
CA LEU A 268 15.73 -0.33 -4.58
C LEU A 268 14.56 0.35 -3.87
N LEU A 269 14.21 -0.11 -2.67
CA LEU A 269 13.14 0.49 -1.86
C LEU A 269 13.40 1.97 -1.58
N LYS A 270 14.65 2.32 -1.24
CA LYS A 270 15.05 3.72 -1.02
C LYS A 270 14.89 4.55 -2.29
N ILE A 271 15.36 4.07 -3.45
CA ILE A 271 15.23 4.80 -4.71
C ILE A 271 13.75 4.99 -5.06
N LEU A 272 12.92 3.92 -5.03
CA LEU A 272 11.48 4.01 -5.34
C LEU A 272 10.70 4.95 -4.40
N THR A 273 11.20 5.18 -3.18
CA THR A 273 10.57 6.09 -2.19
C THR A 273 11.07 7.53 -2.29
N ASP A 274 12.38 7.72 -2.48
CA ASP A 274 13.06 9.02 -2.33
C ASP A 274 13.41 9.71 -3.66
N ALA A 275 13.44 9.01 -4.80
CA ALA A 275 13.89 9.54 -6.08
C ALA A 275 12.82 10.37 -6.81
N ASP A 276 13.13 10.77 -8.04
CA ASP A 276 12.15 11.32 -8.97
C ASP A 276 11.13 10.22 -9.35
N PRO A 277 9.84 10.37 -9.05
CA PRO A 277 8.83 9.38 -9.40
C PRO A 277 8.74 9.09 -10.90
N GLU A 278 9.08 10.05 -11.78
CA GLU A 278 9.06 9.83 -13.23
C GLU A 278 10.17 8.89 -13.68
N VAL A 279 11.37 8.98 -13.07
CA VAL A 279 12.47 8.03 -13.32
C VAL A 279 12.08 6.64 -12.84
N CYS A 280 11.52 6.51 -11.63
CA CYS A 280 11.09 5.23 -11.09
C CYS A 280 9.98 4.59 -11.94
N LYS A 281 8.97 5.36 -12.34
CA LYS A 281 7.92 4.91 -13.27
C LYS A 281 8.50 4.45 -14.60
N ARG A 282 9.38 5.23 -15.22
CA ARG A 282 10.02 4.86 -16.51
C ARG A 282 10.73 3.52 -16.41
N MET A 283 11.53 3.31 -15.36
CA MET A 283 12.27 2.07 -15.15
C MET A 283 11.39 0.86 -14.80
N CYS A 284 10.29 1.06 -14.06
CA CYS A 284 9.33 -0.01 -13.78
C CYS A 284 8.45 -0.39 -14.99
N LYS A 285 8.25 0.55 -15.93
CA LYS A 285 7.49 0.33 -17.19
C LYS A 285 8.35 -0.06 -18.39
N ALA A 286 9.68 -0.10 -18.23
CA ALA A 286 10.60 -0.53 -19.29
C ALA A 286 10.27 -1.96 -19.74
N ASP A 287 10.44 -2.21 -21.04
CA ASP A 287 10.28 -3.52 -21.69
C ASP A 287 9.00 -4.27 -21.27
N ASP A 288 7.86 -3.58 -21.41
CA ASP A 288 6.51 -4.05 -21.00
C ASP A 288 6.46 -4.55 -19.54
N HIS A 289 7.10 -3.80 -18.65
CA HIS A 289 7.21 -4.10 -17.23
C HIS A 289 8.01 -5.36 -16.88
N GLU A 290 8.96 -5.80 -17.73
CA GLU A 290 9.82 -6.97 -17.48
C GLU A 290 10.48 -6.92 -16.09
N ASN A 291 10.93 -5.74 -15.66
CA ASN A 291 11.53 -5.52 -14.33
C ASN A 291 10.57 -5.88 -13.18
N VAL A 292 9.28 -5.57 -13.31
CA VAL A 292 8.24 -5.89 -12.31
C VAL A 292 7.93 -7.39 -12.34
N HIS A 293 7.73 -7.96 -13.53
CA HIS A 293 7.48 -9.39 -13.69
C HIS A 293 8.67 -10.27 -13.22
N SER A 294 9.89 -9.78 -13.38
CA SER A 294 11.12 -10.38 -12.85
C SER A 294 11.09 -10.47 -11.32
N LEU A 295 10.73 -9.37 -10.64
CA LEU A 295 10.61 -9.34 -9.17
C LEU A 295 9.47 -10.22 -8.64
N VAL A 296 8.31 -10.24 -9.32
CA VAL A 296 7.21 -11.17 -8.97
C VAL A 296 7.67 -12.62 -9.08
N SER A 297 8.40 -12.96 -10.15
CA SER A 297 8.97 -14.30 -10.35
C SER A 297 10.04 -14.63 -9.29
N TYR A 298 10.84 -13.64 -8.88
CA TYR A 298 11.82 -13.80 -7.82
C TYR A 298 11.17 -14.04 -6.45
N TYR A 299 10.12 -13.28 -6.10
CA TYR A 299 9.36 -13.49 -4.86
C TYR A 299 8.81 -14.91 -4.74
N GLN A 300 8.35 -15.52 -5.84
CA GLN A 300 7.85 -16.90 -5.87
C GLN A 300 8.90 -17.96 -5.52
N MET A 301 10.19 -17.66 -5.71
CA MET A 301 11.32 -18.58 -5.50
C MET A 301 12.05 -18.30 -4.18
N GLU A 302 11.89 -17.09 -3.64
CA GLU A 302 12.54 -16.66 -2.41
C GLU A 302 11.83 -17.24 -1.18
N ASN A 303 12.57 -17.95 -0.34
CA ASN A 303 12.06 -18.61 0.87
C ASN A 303 12.47 -17.88 2.16
N ARG A 304 13.36 -16.89 2.07
CA ARG A 304 13.88 -16.13 3.22
C ARG A 304 12.93 -14.98 3.55
N VAL A 305 12.21 -15.12 4.67
CA VAL A 305 11.24 -14.14 5.19
C VAL A 305 11.75 -12.70 5.15
N THR A 306 13.01 -12.44 5.50
CA THR A 306 13.60 -11.09 5.48
C THR A 306 13.68 -10.47 4.09
N LEU A 307 13.94 -11.27 3.04
CA LEU A 307 13.93 -10.80 1.65
C LEU A 307 12.51 -10.72 1.09
N GLN A 308 11.62 -11.66 1.46
CA GLN A 308 10.18 -11.56 1.16
C GLN A 308 9.60 -10.24 1.72
N LEU A 309 9.93 -9.87 2.97
CA LEU A 309 9.52 -8.59 3.59
C LEU A 309 10.06 -7.36 2.86
N LEU A 310 11.28 -7.41 2.32
CA LEU A 310 11.83 -6.31 1.51
C LEU A 310 11.13 -6.22 0.15
N LEU A 311 10.87 -7.35 -0.51
CA LEU A 311 10.11 -7.42 -1.76
C LEU A 311 8.68 -6.90 -1.60
N LEU A 312 7.98 -7.26 -0.52
CA LEU A 312 6.65 -6.73 -0.20
C LEU A 312 6.66 -5.20 -0.06
N LYS A 313 7.67 -4.64 0.61
CA LYS A 313 7.85 -3.18 0.70
C LYS A 313 8.14 -2.55 -0.67
N VAL A 314 8.95 -3.20 -1.51
CA VAL A 314 9.23 -2.77 -2.89
C VAL A 314 7.95 -2.76 -3.73
N PHE A 315 7.11 -3.81 -3.66
CA PHE A 315 5.81 -3.82 -4.34
C PHE A 315 4.88 -2.72 -3.83
N GLY A 316 4.81 -2.50 -2.51
CA GLY A 316 4.05 -1.38 -1.93
C GLY A 316 4.53 -0.01 -2.41
N ALA A 317 5.85 0.18 -2.55
CA ALA A 317 6.43 1.39 -3.13
C ALA A 317 6.05 1.53 -4.63
N MET A 318 6.10 0.45 -5.41
CA MET A 318 5.63 0.45 -6.81
C MET A 318 4.15 0.81 -6.94
N CYS A 319 3.27 0.27 -6.08
CA CYS A 319 1.86 0.65 -6.04
C CYS A 319 1.66 2.16 -5.78
N SER A 320 2.55 2.80 -5.02
CA SER A 320 2.46 4.24 -4.75
C SER A 320 2.85 5.15 -5.93
N LEU A 321 3.56 4.61 -6.93
CA LEU A 321 4.08 5.39 -8.06
C LEU A 321 3.05 5.63 -9.16
N ASP A 322 2.27 4.62 -9.54
CA ASP A 322 1.34 4.69 -10.67
C ASP A 322 0.23 3.63 -10.59
N ALA A 323 -0.97 3.99 -11.06
CA ALA A 323 -2.08 3.08 -11.25
C ALA A 323 -1.70 1.91 -12.17
N THR A 324 -0.97 2.16 -13.27
CA THR A 324 -0.66 1.09 -14.23
C THR A 324 0.25 0.01 -13.62
N LEU A 325 1.05 0.34 -12.60
CA LEU A 325 1.86 -0.65 -11.88
C LEU A 325 0.99 -1.52 -10.97
N ILE A 326 -0.07 -0.97 -10.39
CA ILE A 326 -1.10 -1.74 -9.70
C ILE A 326 -1.78 -2.71 -10.68
N SER A 327 -2.19 -2.23 -11.85
CA SER A 327 -2.80 -3.07 -12.90
C SER A 327 -1.86 -4.20 -13.33
N THR A 328 -0.56 -3.92 -13.54
CA THR A 328 0.45 -4.93 -13.88
C THR A 328 0.64 -5.97 -12.76
N LEU A 329 0.70 -5.54 -11.49
CA LEU A 329 0.81 -6.45 -10.35
C LEU A 329 -0.46 -7.31 -10.19
N LEU A 330 -1.64 -6.72 -10.37
CA LEU A 330 -2.94 -7.40 -10.34
C LEU A 330 -3.05 -8.48 -11.42
N ASN A 331 -2.62 -8.18 -12.64
CA ASN A 331 -2.67 -9.12 -13.78
C ASN A 331 -1.53 -10.15 -13.76
N SER A 332 -0.54 -9.99 -12.88
CA SER A 332 0.51 -10.99 -12.64
C SER A 332 0.01 -12.14 -11.75
N ASN A 333 0.85 -13.17 -11.56
CA ASN A 333 0.58 -14.26 -10.62
C ASN A 333 0.72 -13.84 -9.14
N LEU A 334 1.13 -12.60 -8.83
CA LEU A 334 1.39 -12.16 -7.46
C LEU A 334 0.18 -12.32 -6.51
N PRO A 335 -1.07 -11.92 -6.86
CA PRO A 335 -2.20 -11.99 -5.93
C PRO A 335 -2.49 -13.42 -5.45
N MET A 336 -2.39 -14.40 -6.36
CA MET A 336 -2.56 -15.83 -6.03
C MET A 336 -1.48 -16.32 -5.06
N VAL A 337 -0.23 -15.91 -5.28
CA VAL A 337 0.91 -16.29 -4.43
C VAL A 337 0.76 -15.68 -3.04
N LEU A 338 0.41 -14.40 -2.95
CA LEU A 338 0.18 -13.72 -1.66
C LEU A 338 -1.00 -14.33 -0.89
N ALA A 339 -2.11 -14.65 -1.56
CA ALA A 339 -3.26 -15.30 -0.93
C ALA A 339 -2.90 -16.68 -0.34
N ARG A 340 -2.19 -17.51 -1.12
CA ARG A 340 -1.68 -18.81 -0.66
C ARG A 340 -0.68 -18.67 0.49
N ASP A 341 0.23 -17.71 0.43
CA ASP A 341 1.20 -17.43 1.50
C ASP A 341 0.51 -17.05 2.82
N LEU A 342 -0.56 -16.24 2.78
CA LEU A 342 -1.37 -15.91 3.98
C LEU A 342 -2.01 -17.15 4.62
N GLN A 343 -2.54 -18.06 3.81
CA GLN A 343 -3.18 -19.28 4.29
C GLN A 343 -2.19 -20.35 4.76
N THR A 344 -0.93 -20.31 4.31
CA THR A 344 0.07 -21.36 4.60
C THR A 344 1.08 -21.00 5.67
N ASP A 345 1.40 -19.70 5.85
CA ASP A 345 2.42 -19.24 6.81
C ASP A 345 1.85 -18.18 7.78
N ALA A 346 0.78 -18.56 8.48
CA ALA A 346 0.09 -17.70 9.45
C ALA A 346 0.82 -17.54 10.80
N GLN A 347 2.06 -18.02 10.93
CA GLN A 347 2.87 -17.89 12.15
C GLN A 347 3.73 -16.63 12.16
N GLU A 348 4.20 -16.19 10.99
CA GLU A 348 5.03 -14.99 10.86
C GLU A 348 4.15 -13.74 10.75
N HIS A 349 3.70 -13.24 11.90
CA HIS A 349 2.82 -12.08 12.02
C HIS A 349 3.27 -10.87 11.20
N GLN A 350 4.57 -10.53 11.22
CA GLN A 350 5.04 -9.36 10.47
C GLN A 350 4.88 -9.57 8.96
N LYS A 351 5.23 -10.75 8.44
CA LYS A 351 5.02 -11.07 7.02
C LYS A 351 3.54 -11.04 6.68
N MET A 352 2.69 -11.65 7.51
CA MET A 352 1.25 -11.70 7.31
C MET A 352 0.63 -10.28 7.17
N CYS A 353 1.00 -9.34 8.04
CA CYS A 353 0.58 -7.94 7.95
C CYS A 353 1.02 -7.29 6.62
N TYR A 354 2.29 -7.43 6.21
CA TYR A 354 2.79 -6.86 4.96
C TYR A 354 2.16 -7.52 3.72
N THR A 355 1.94 -8.83 3.74
CA THR A 355 1.29 -9.56 2.64
C THR A 355 -0.16 -9.12 2.46
N ALA A 356 -0.93 -9.02 3.55
CA ALA A 356 -2.30 -8.52 3.49
C ALA A 356 -2.38 -7.05 3.07
N LEU A 357 -1.44 -6.21 3.53
CA LEU A 357 -1.31 -4.80 3.12
C LEU A 357 -1.02 -4.66 1.62
N VAL A 358 -0.04 -5.39 1.07
CA VAL A 358 0.30 -5.34 -0.36
C VAL A 358 -0.87 -5.86 -1.21
N LEU A 359 -1.56 -6.91 -0.77
CA LEU A 359 -2.72 -7.44 -1.46
C LEU A 359 -3.91 -6.44 -1.43
N THR A 360 -4.09 -5.70 -0.32
CA THR A 360 -5.03 -4.57 -0.21
C THR A 360 -4.67 -3.46 -1.20
N MET A 361 -3.39 -3.09 -1.29
CA MET A 361 -2.90 -2.10 -2.24
C MET A 361 -3.16 -2.52 -3.70
N ILE A 362 -2.99 -3.81 -4.02
CA ILE A 362 -3.22 -4.33 -5.38
C ILE A 362 -4.71 -4.27 -5.77
N PHE A 363 -5.64 -4.58 -4.85
CA PHE A 363 -7.08 -4.51 -5.13
C PHE A 363 -7.69 -3.10 -4.97
N SER A 364 -6.93 -2.12 -4.44
CA SER A 364 -7.44 -0.78 -4.10
C SER A 364 -8.05 0.02 -5.26
N MET A 365 -7.71 -0.31 -6.51
CA MET A 365 -8.25 0.35 -7.71
C MET A 365 -9.61 -0.20 -8.17
N GLY A 366 -10.08 -1.33 -7.63
CA GLY A 366 -11.34 -1.96 -8.04
C GLY A 366 -11.36 -2.52 -9.47
N GLU A 367 -10.20 -2.73 -10.08
CA GLU A 367 -10.06 -3.32 -11.42
C GLU A 367 -10.49 -4.79 -11.45
N GLN A 368 -10.99 -5.25 -12.61
CA GLN A 368 -11.44 -6.64 -12.77
C GLN A 368 -10.29 -7.64 -12.61
N VAL A 369 -10.43 -8.56 -11.65
CA VAL A 369 -9.46 -9.61 -11.37
C VAL A 369 -9.53 -10.70 -12.45
N PRO A 370 -8.38 -11.17 -13.00
CA PRO A 370 -8.36 -12.27 -13.97
C PRO A 370 -9.03 -13.55 -13.46
N TYR A 371 -9.84 -14.20 -14.30
CA TYR A 371 -10.65 -15.37 -13.89
C TYR A 371 -9.87 -16.53 -13.26
N HIS A 372 -8.62 -16.75 -13.67
CA HIS A 372 -7.78 -17.83 -13.13
C HIS A 372 -7.30 -17.55 -11.69
N HIS A 373 -7.32 -16.29 -11.24
CA HIS A 373 -6.95 -15.96 -9.86
C HIS A 373 -7.94 -16.53 -8.84
N TYR A 374 -9.21 -16.70 -9.22
CA TYR A 374 -10.25 -17.33 -8.39
C TYR A 374 -10.01 -18.83 -8.14
N GLU A 375 -8.98 -19.46 -8.72
CA GLU A 375 -8.51 -20.77 -8.25
C GLU A 375 -7.97 -20.68 -6.81
N HIS A 376 -7.35 -19.55 -6.45
CA HIS A 376 -6.77 -19.29 -5.12
C HIS A 376 -7.59 -18.26 -4.33
N LEU A 377 -8.16 -17.24 -5.00
CA LEU A 377 -9.05 -16.22 -4.43
C LEU A 377 -10.51 -16.72 -4.37
N ASN A 378 -10.70 -17.90 -3.78
CA ASN A 378 -11.97 -18.63 -3.76
C ASN A 378 -12.74 -18.45 -2.44
N SER A 379 -13.85 -19.18 -2.26
CA SER A 379 -14.62 -19.21 -1.01
C SER A 379 -13.79 -19.52 0.23
N ASP A 380 -12.81 -20.42 0.16
CA ASP A 380 -11.96 -20.80 1.29
C ASP A 380 -11.02 -19.65 1.70
N PHE A 381 -10.58 -18.83 0.74
CA PHE A 381 -9.82 -17.61 1.01
C PHE A 381 -10.68 -16.52 1.66
N VAL A 382 -11.89 -16.29 1.15
CA VAL A 382 -12.86 -15.37 1.76
C VAL A 382 -13.23 -15.82 3.18
N GLN A 383 -13.49 -17.11 3.38
CA GLN A 383 -13.80 -17.67 4.69
C GLN A 383 -12.62 -17.47 5.66
N PHE A 384 -11.40 -17.79 5.23
CA PHE A 384 -10.19 -17.53 6.03
C PHE A 384 -10.06 -16.06 6.44
N MET A 385 -10.35 -15.12 5.55
CA MET A 385 -10.33 -13.69 5.90
C MET A 385 -11.40 -13.35 6.95
N LEU A 386 -12.61 -13.88 6.81
CA LEU A 386 -13.70 -13.71 7.79
C LEU A 386 -13.42 -14.41 9.14
N ASP A 387 -12.63 -15.48 9.14
CA ASP A 387 -12.13 -16.14 10.36
C ASP A 387 -11.11 -15.24 11.07
N VAL A 388 -10.16 -14.64 10.36
CA VAL A 388 -9.19 -13.70 10.96
C VAL A 388 -9.85 -12.42 11.48
N VAL A 389 -10.93 -11.92 10.85
CA VAL A 389 -11.65 -10.72 11.32
C VAL A 389 -12.50 -11.00 12.57
N GLU A 390 -13.19 -12.14 12.64
CA GLU A 390 -14.09 -12.49 13.76
C GLU A 390 -13.34 -13.08 14.96
N ASP A 391 -12.46 -14.04 14.70
CA ASP A 391 -11.87 -14.90 15.72
C ASP A 391 -10.42 -14.50 16.06
N GLY A 392 -9.80 -13.66 15.21
CA GLY A 392 -8.39 -13.24 15.33
C GLY A 392 -7.41 -14.39 15.06
N LEU A 393 -6.14 -14.19 15.40
CA LEU A 393 -5.14 -15.24 15.39
C LEU A 393 -4.29 -15.24 16.67
N PRO A 394 -3.96 -16.41 17.25
CA PRO A 394 -3.06 -16.49 18.41
C PRO A 394 -1.64 -15.96 18.15
N SER A 395 -1.25 -15.84 16.88
CA SER A 395 0.01 -15.23 16.44
C SER A 395 -0.04 -13.70 16.38
N ASP A 396 -1.17 -13.05 16.69
CA ASP A 396 -1.29 -11.58 16.74
C ASP A 396 -1.19 -11.03 18.18
N PRO A 397 0.00 -10.59 18.64
CA PRO A 397 0.14 -9.91 19.92
C PRO A 397 -0.31 -8.44 19.88
N THR A 398 -0.72 -7.92 18.72
CA THR A 398 -1.01 -6.49 18.50
C THR A 398 -2.48 -6.18 18.21
N GLU A 399 -3.30 -7.21 17.96
CA GLU A 399 -4.70 -7.12 17.52
C GLU A 399 -4.90 -6.29 16.22
N GLN A 400 -3.86 -6.19 15.38
CA GLN A 400 -3.86 -5.44 14.11
C GLN A 400 -4.34 -6.26 12.90
N LEU A 401 -4.26 -7.59 12.96
CA LEU A 401 -4.67 -8.44 11.84
C LEU A 401 -6.18 -8.35 11.54
N PRO A 402 -7.10 -8.30 12.51
CA PRO A 402 -8.53 -8.11 12.21
C PRO A 402 -8.83 -6.84 11.41
N ASP A 403 -8.20 -5.71 11.72
CA ASP A 403 -8.39 -4.46 10.95
C ASP A 403 -7.68 -4.53 9.58
N THR A 404 -6.52 -5.16 9.51
CA THR A 404 -5.78 -5.35 8.24
C THR A 404 -6.57 -6.25 7.28
N PHE A 405 -7.18 -7.32 7.79
CA PHE A 405 -8.00 -8.25 7.01
C PHE A 405 -9.37 -7.70 6.65
N LEU A 406 -9.96 -6.82 7.48
CA LEU A 406 -11.13 -6.03 7.10
C LEU A 406 -10.81 -5.12 5.90
N ASN A 407 -9.68 -4.41 5.92
CA ASN A 407 -9.27 -3.56 4.80
C ASN A 407 -9.06 -4.38 3.52
N LEU A 408 -8.44 -5.56 3.63
CA LEU A 408 -8.29 -6.51 2.52
C LEU A 408 -9.64 -7.00 1.98
N LEU A 409 -10.61 -7.28 2.86
CA LEU A 409 -11.98 -7.68 2.47
C LEU A 409 -12.69 -6.57 1.71
N LEU A 410 -12.60 -5.33 2.21
CA LEU A 410 -13.17 -4.15 1.55
C LEU A 410 -12.52 -3.89 0.18
N ALA A 411 -11.20 -4.04 0.06
CA ALA A 411 -10.49 -3.88 -1.20
C ALA A 411 -10.85 -4.98 -2.21
N PHE A 412 -10.83 -6.24 -1.79
CA PHE A 412 -11.26 -7.38 -2.61
C PHE A 412 -12.76 -7.34 -2.95
N ASN A 413 -13.58 -6.55 -2.24
CA ASN A 413 -14.96 -6.34 -2.61
C ASN A 413 -15.14 -5.34 -3.78
N LEU A 414 -14.20 -4.42 -4.00
CA LEU A 414 -14.38 -3.29 -4.93
C LEU A 414 -14.68 -3.74 -6.38
N HIS A 415 -13.99 -4.76 -6.89
CA HIS A 415 -14.12 -5.17 -8.29
C HIS A 415 -15.40 -5.99 -8.59
N HIS A 416 -16.09 -6.52 -7.57
CA HIS A 416 -17.31 -7.30 -7.78
C HIS A 416 -18.48 -6.40 -8.23
N THR A 417 -18.82 -6.37 -9.51
CA THR A 417 -19.88 -5.50 -10.04
C THR A 417 -21.31 -5.96 -9.70
N THR A 418 -21.48 -7.24 -9.37
CA THR A 418 -22.80 -7.87 -9.22
C THR A 418 -22.90 -8.56 -7.86
N PRO A 419 -23.75 -8.09 -6.93
CA PRO A 419 -23.85 -8.65 -5.57
C PRO A 419 -24.27 -10.13 -5.52
N SER A 420 -25.03 -10.63 -6.51
CA SER A 420 -25.43 -12.05 -6.58
C SER A 420 -24.25 -12.99 -6.82
N ASP A 421 -23.24 -12.53 -7.54
CA ASP A 421 -22.12 -13.34 -8.01
C ASP A 421 -20.86 -13.08 -7.16
N ASN A 422 -20.98 -12.22 -6.15
CA ASN A 422 -19.94 -11.82 -5.23
C ASN A 422 -19.69 -12.92 -4.19
N VAL A 423 -18.51 -13.54 -4.23
CA VAL A 423 -18.10 -14.63 -3.33
C VAL A 423 -18.17 -14.20 -1.86
N ILE A 424 -17.80 -12.94 -1.56
CA ILE A 424 -17.88 -12.39 -0.20
C ILE A 424 -19.33 -12.42 0.30
N MET A 425 -20.27 -11.93 -0.51
CA MET A 425 -21.69 -11.94 -0.17
C MET A 425 -22.26 -13.35 -0.01
N GLN A 426 -21.74 -14.35 -0.73
CA GLN A 426 -22.17 -15.74 -0.58
C GLN A 426 -21.61 -16.41 0.69
N GLU A 427 -20.40 -16.05 1.16
CA GLU A 427 -19.87 -16.54 2.42
C GLU A 427 -20.49 -15.84 3.64
N LEU A 428 -20.79 -14.54 3.56
CA LEU A 428 -21.46 -13.78 4.63
C LEU A 428 -22.81 -14.39 5.03
N LYS A 429 -23.57 -14.97 4.09
CA LYS A 429 -24.83 -15.69 4.36
C LYS A 429 -24.68 -16.92 5.25
N LYS A 430 -23.47 -17.50 5.34
CA LYS A 430 -23.21 -18.77 6.03
C LYS A 430 -22.65 -18.58 7.44
N LYS A 431 -22.08 -17.41 7.75
CA LYS A 431 -21.36 -17.14 8.99
C LYS A 431 -22.04 -16.01 9.77
N ASN A 432 -22.16 -16.17 11.09
CA ASN A 432 -22.49 -15.05 11.97
C ASN A 432 -21.24 -14.17 12.12
N VAL A 433 -21.31 -12.92 11.65
CA VAL A 433 -20.17 -12.01 11.48
C VAL A 433 -20.36 -10.72 12.28
N LYS A 434 -20.21 -10.82 13.60
CA LYS A 434 -20.51 -9.75 14.55
C LYS A 434 -19.40 -8.70 14.62
N ILE A 435 -18.15 -9.13 14.67
CA ILE A 435 -17.00 -8.22 14.79
C ILE A 435 -16.83 -7.43 13.49
N LEU A 436 -17.08 -8.06 12.34
CA LEU A 436 -17.15 -7.43 11.03
C LEU A 436 -18.21 -6.33 11.00
N SER A 437 -19.46 -6.63 11.39
CA SER A 437 -20.56 -5.66 11.31
C SER A 437 -20.33 -4.47 12.25
N GLU A 438 -19.84 -4.71 13.48
CA GLU A 438 -19.40 -3.65 14.40
C GLU A 438 -18.27 -2.79 13.83
N LYS A 439 -17.22 -3.39 13.25
CA LYS A 439 -16.09 -2.65 12.67
C LYS A 439 -16.47 -1.87 11.41
N VAL A 440 -17.27 -2.44 10.50
CA VAL A 440 -17.79 -1.74 9.31
C VAL A 440 -18.64 -0.53 9.71
N LEU A 441 -19.47 -0.65 10.75
CA LEU A 441 -20.25 0.47 11.28
C LEU A 441 -19.37 1.55 11.92
N LEU A 442 -18.28 1.18 12.59
CA LEU A 442 -17.28 2.13 13.11
C LEU A 442 -16.56 2.88 11.98
N LEU A 443 -16.20 2.21 10.88
CA LEU A 443 -15.63 2.84 9.68
C LEU A 443 -16.62 3.83 9.05
N LEU A 444 -17.87 3.41 8.84
CA LEU A 444 -18.94 4.26 8.32
C LEU A 444 -19.16 5.53 9.17
N ASN A 445 -19.09 5.40 10.50
CA ASN A 445 -19.24 6.54 11.39
C ASN A 445 -18.05 7.53 11.33
N ARG A 446 -16.82 7.03 11.09
CA ARG A 446 -15.65 7.88 10.83
C ARG A 446 -15.77 8.62 9.50
N GLY A 447 -16.30 7.95 8.47
CA GLY A 447 -16.40 8.49 7.12
C GLY A 447 -15.09 8.44 6.33
N ASP A 448 -14.07 7.77 6.86
CA ASP A 448 -12.79 7.52 6.19
C ASP A 448 -12.87 6.22 5.37
N ASP A 449 -12.26 6.21 4.17
CA ASP A 449 -12.05 5.00 3.40
C ASP A 449 -10.66 4.39 3.68
N PRO A 450 -10.55 3.23 4.36
CA PRO A 450 -9.26 2.62 4.67
C PRO A 450 -8.57 2.00 3.43
N VAL A 451 -9.28 1.81 2.33
CA VAL A 451 -8.75 1.25 1.06
C VAL A 451 -8.23 2.36 0.13
N CYS A 452 -8.61 3.62 0.36
CA CYS A 452 -8.15 4.77 -0.42
C CYS A 452 -6.70 5.17 -0.06
N MET A 453 -5.74 4.29 -0.32
CA MET A 453 -4.33 4.46 0.04
C MET A 453 -3.57 5.39 -0.92
N PHE A 454 -4.07 5.54 -2.15
CA PHE A 454 -3.38 6.25 -3.24
C PHE A 454 -4.31 7.27 -3.93
N LYS A 455 -3.72 8.32 -4.50
CA LYS A 455 -4.43 9.38 -5.24
C LYS A 455 -4.39 9.17 -6.75
N HIS A 456 -4.59 7.92 -7.15
CA HIS A 456 -4.55 7.49 -8.55
C HIS A 456 -5.85 7.83 -9.27
N THR A 457 -5.80 7.83 -10.61
CA THR A 457 -6.95 8.14 -11.48
C THR A 457 -7.21 6.97 -12.45
N PRO A 458 -8.47 6.55 -12.65
CA PRO A 458 -9.68 7.04 -11.99
C PRO A 458 -9.73 6.66 -10.50
N PRO A 459 -10.39 7.46 -9.64
CA PRO A 459 -10.60 7.11 -8.24
C PRO A 459 -11.57 5.92 -8.14
N ALA A 460 -11.27 4.97 -7.26
CA ALA A 460 -12.19 3.88 -6.93
C ALA A 460 -13.41 4.38 -6.14
N PRO A 461 -14.56 3.66 -6.18
CA PRO A 461 -15.69 3.91 -5.29
C PRO A 461 -15.30 3.78 -3.81
N HIS A 462 -16.00 4.48 -2.92
CA HIS A 462 -15.72 4.38 -1.49
C HIS A 462 -15.99 2.96 -0.97
N SER A 463 -14.95 2.26 -0.51
CA SER A 463 -14.98 0.81 -0.26
C SER A 463 -16.05 0.37 0.75
N VAL A 464 -16.14 1.07 1.89
CA VAL A 464 -17.14 0.82 2.95
C VAL A 464 -18.57 1.01 2.44
N LEU A 465 -18.85 2.11 1.73
CA LEU A 465 -20.19 2.40 1.19
C LEU A 465 -20.59 1.38 0.12
N LYS A 466 -19.66 1.05 -0.79
CA LYS A 466 -19.84 0.03 -1.83
C LYS A 466 -20.10 -1.35 -1.20
N PHE A 467 -19.33 -1.75 -0.19
CA PHE A 467 -19.52 -3.00 0.54
C PHE A 467 -20.89 -3.08 1.23
N LEU A 468 -21.33 -1.99 1.87
CA LEU A 468 -22.67 -1.93 2.47
C LEU A 468 -23.79 -1.97 1.41
N GLN A 469 -23.63 -1.30 0.27
CA GLN A 469 -24.61 -1.35 -0.82
C GLN A 469 -24.78 -2.78 -1.38
N ASP A 470 -23.68 -3.53 -1.56
CA ASP A 470 -23.73 -4.95 -1.96
C ASP A 470 -24.43 -5.81 -0.90
N LEU A 471 -24.11 -5.58 0.38
CA LEU A 471 -24.67 -6.31 1.51
C LEU A 471 -26.19 -6.09 1.63
N PHE A 472 -26.67 -4.85 1.45
CA PHE A 472 -28.09 -4.53 1.41
C PHE A 472 -28.77 -4.82 0.05
N ALA A 473 -28.09 -5.49 -0.89
CA ALA A 473 -28.72 -5.99 -2.12
C ALA A 473 -29.55 -7.26 -1.89
N SER A 474 -29.37 -7.96 -0.76
CA SER A 474 -30.20 -9.11 -0.36
C SER A 474 -30.58 -9.04 1.12
N ARG A 475 -31.80 -9.49 1.45
CA ARG A 475 -32.27 -9.61 2.84
C ARG A 475 -31.46 -10.62 3.65
N GLU A 476 -30.91 -11.65 3.01
CA GLU A 476 -30.08 -12.68 3.67
C GLU A 476 -28.75 -12.11 4.19
N THR A 477 -28.15 -11.17 3.47
CA THR A 477 -26.90 -10.49 3.85
C THR A 477 -27.15 -9.25 4.72
N ALA A 478 -28.32 -8.62 4.61
CA ALA A 478 -28.75 -7.54 5.51
C ALA A 478 -28.97 -8.02 6.96
N ASP A 479 -29.35 -9.29 7.17
CA ASP A 479 -29.65 -9.87 8.49
C ASP A 479 -28.43 -9.99 9.42
N ILE A 480 -27.21 -9.72 8.93
CA ILE A 480 -26.00 -9.70 9.80
C ILE A 480 -25.98 -8.51 10.77
N PHE A 481 -26.75 -7.45 10.51
CA PHE A 481 -26.85 -6.29 11.37
C PHE A 481 -28.01 -6.45 12.36
N TYR A 482 -27.72 -6.39 13.66
CA TYR A 482 -28.79 -6.39 14.65
C TYR A 482 -29.63 -5.10 14.54
N ARG A 483 -30.87 -5.18 15.03
CA ARG A 483 -31.82 -4.04 14.97
C ARG A 483 -31.24 -2.74 15.54
N THR A 484 -30.40 -2.80 16.57
CA THR A 484 -29.73 -1.61 17.15
C THR A 484 -28.71 -1.03 16.18
N ASP A 485 -27.88 -1.88 15.56
CA ASP A 485 -26.83 -1.47 14.63
C ASP A 485 -27.43 -0.87 13.36
N MET A 486 -28.56 -1.41 12.90
CA MET A 486 -29.37 -0.82 11.83
C MET A 486 -29.87 0.59 12.16
N MET A 487 -30.34 0.85 13.39
CA MET A 487 -30.75 2.22 13.77
C MET A 487 -29.55 3.18 13.73
N VAL A 488 -28.40 2.76 14.26
CA VAL A 488 -27.17 3.56 14.25
C VAL A 488 -26.69 3.83 12.82
N MET A 489 -26.78 2.84 11.93
CA MET A 489 -26.45 3.02 10.52
C MET A 489 -27.36 4.02 9.83
N ILE A 490 -28.67 3.96 10.08
CA ILE A 490 -29.65 4.93 9.58
C ILE A 490 -29.37 6.32 10.16
N ASP A 491 -29.05 6.43 11.44
CA ASP A 491 -28.66 7.70 12.08
C ASP A 491 -27.43 8.33 11.40
N ILE A 492 -26.42 7.51 11.04
CA ILE A 492 -25.24 7.96 10.30
C ILE A 492 -25.62 8.36 8.86
N ALA A 493 -26.35 7.52 8.12
CA ALA A 493 -26.72 7.79 6.74
C ALA A 493 -27.57 9.06 6.59
N VAL A 494 -28.62 9.22 7.42
CA VAL A 494 -29.48 10.42 7.42
C VAL A 494 -28.69 11.67 7.80
N ARG A 495 -27.76 11.57 8.77
CA ARG A 495 -26.84 12.66 9.11
C ARG A 495 -25.96 13.05 7.92
N GLN A 496 -25.29 12.09 7.28
CA GLN A 496 -24.39 12.37 6.15
C GLN A 496 -25.14 12.93 4.92
N ILE A 497 -26.34 12.42 4.60
CA ILE A 497 -27.22 12.99 3.55
C ILE A 497 -27.61 14.45 3.88
N SER A 498 -27.75 14.78 5.17
CA SER A 498 -28.10 16.14 5.63
C SER A 498 -26.90 17.09 5.60
N ASP A 499 -25.75 16.64 6.11
CA ASP A 499 -24.54 17.44 6.33
C ASP A 499 -23.72 17.66 5.04
N LEU A 500 -23.73 16.71 4.10
CA LEU A 500 -22.96 16.80 2.86
C LEU A 500 -23.50 17.89 1.91
N SER A 501 -22.56 18.66 1.34
CA SER A 501 -22.87 19.78 0.45
C SER A 501 -23.44 19.33 -0.90
N PRO A 502 -24.28 20.16 -1.55
CA PRO A 502 -24.71 19.91 -2.93
C PRO A 502 -23.53 19.71 -3.88
N GLY A 503 -23.51 18.58 -4.58
CA GLY A 503 -22.43 18.23 -5.53
C GLY A 503 -21.31 17.37 -4.95
N ASP A 504 -21.33 17.08 -3.65
CA ASP A 504 -20.42 16.09 -3.06
C ASP A 504 -20.73 14.68 -3.58
N LYS A 505 -19.72 14.01 -4.15
CA LYS A 505 -19.86 12.67 -4.72
C LYS A 505 -20.17 11.59 -3.69
N LEU A 506 -19.92 11.81 -2.39
CA LEU A 506 -20.31 10.86 -1.35
C LEU A 506 -21.82 10.90 -1.07
N ARG A 507 -22.52 12.00 -1.39
CA ARG A 507 -23.94 12.15 -1.07
C ARG A 507 -24.82 11.15 -1.82
N MET A 508 -24.51 10.90 -3.10
CA MET A 508 -25.21 9.88 -3.90
C MET A 508 -24.98 8.45 -3.37
N GLU A 509 -23.81 8.19 -2.78
CA GLU A 509 -23.47 6.89 -2.20
C GLU A 509 -24.26 6.62 -0.91
N TYR A 510 -24.42 7.62 -0.05
CA TYR A 510 -25.29 7.52 1.14
C TYR A 510 -26.79 7.45 0.77
N LEU A 511 -27.23 8.19 -0.25
CA LEU A 511 -28.60 8.07 -0.78
C LEU A 511 -28.87 6.65 -1.32
N SER A 512 -27.93 6.09 -2.07
CA SER A 512 -28.00 4.73 -2.62
C SER A 512 -27.97 3.67 -1.51
N LEU A 513 -27.15 3.86 -0.47
CA LEU A 513 -27.15 3.00 0.72
C LEU A 513 -28.51 3.02 1.44
N MET A 514 -29.07 4.21 1.69
CA MET A 514 -30.39 4.34 2.33
C MET A 514 -31.49 3.67 1.48
N HIS A 515 -31.43 3.79 0.16
CA HIS A 515 -32.34 3.12 -0.76
C HIS A 515 -32.22 1.59 -0.70
N SER A 516 -31.00 1.05 -0.62
CA SER A 516 -30.75 -0.40 -0.45
C SER A 516 -31.23 -0.92 0.90
N ILE A 517 -30.99 -0.17 2.00
CA ILE A 517 -31.53 -0.49 3.35
C ILE A 517 -33.05 -0.61 3.29
N MET A 518 -33.73 0.33 2.64
CA MET A 518 -35.20 0.34 2.51
C MET A 518 -35.77 -0.83 1.70
N ARG A 519 -34.99 -1.41 0.77
CA ARG A 519 -35.39 -2.59 -0.01
C ARG A 519 -35.20 -3.91 0.72
N SER A 520 -34.16 -4.02 1.53
CA SER A 520 -33.70 -5.28 2.12
C SER A 520 -34.10 -5.48 3.58
N THR A 521 -34.56 -4.43 4.26
CA THR A 521 -34.91 -4.45 5.70
C THR A 521 -36.34 -3.98 5.95
N ASP A 522 -36.86 -4.23 7.16
CA ASP A 522 -38.22 -3.84 7.58
C ASP A 522 -38.32 -2.34 7.96
N TYR A 523 -37.58 -1.46 7.27
CA TYR A 523 -37.48 -0.02 7.56
C TYR A 523 -38.85 0.67 7.65
N LEU A 524 -39.78 0.32 6.77
CA LEU A 524 -41.13 0.91 6.71
C LEU A 524 -41.99 0.57 7.94
N GLU A 525 -41.66 -0.48 8.69
CA GLU A 525 -42.38 -0.83 9.92
C GLU A 525 -41.96 0.05 11.11
N HIS A 526 -40.66 0.39 11.19
CA HIS A 526 -40.09 1.07 12.36
C HIS A 526 -39.80 2.55 12.16
N GLN A 527 -39.67 3.01 10.90
CA GLN A 527 -39.68 4.43 10.49
C GLN A 527 -38.66 5.30 11.25
N HIS A 528 -37.51 4.72 11.60
CA HIS A 528 -36.47 5.42 12.37
C HIS A 528 -35.87 6.55 11.54
N ARG A 529 -35.81 7.77 12.12
CA ARG A 529 -35.39 9.02 11.45
C ARG A 529 -36.19 9.37 10.17
N LEU A 530 -37.39 8.81 9.96
CA LEU A 530 -38.16 9.04 8.74
C LEU A 530 -38.46 10.52 8.47
N SER A 531 -38.83 11.30 9.49
CA SER A 531 -39.08 12.75 9.38
C SER A 531 -37.88 13.52 8.82
N ASP A 532 -36.70 13.17 9.29
CA ASP A 532 -35.45 13.87 8.99
C ASP A 532 -35.00 13.50 7.57
N LEU A 533 -35.14 12.22 7.21
CA LEU A 533 -34.94 11.74 5.85
C LEU A 533 -35.91 12.42 4.87
N GLN A 534 -37.20 12.51 5.19
CA GLN A 534 -38.18 13.22 4.35
C GLN A 534 -37.80 14.69 4.14
N GLY A 535 -37.39 15.39 5.20
CA GLY A 535 -36.90 16.77 5.13
C GLY A 535 -35.65 16.90 4.24
N ALA A 536 -34.67 16.01 4.40
CA ALA A 536 -33.44 16.00 3.62
C ALA A 536 -33.70 15.70 2.12
N LEU A 537 -34.54 14.72 1.80
CA LEU A 537 -34.92 14.35 0.43
C LEU A 537 -35.71 15.48 -0.25
N GLN A 538 -36.64 16.14 0.45
CA GLN A 538 -37.36 17.30 -0.07
C GLN A 538 -36.46 18.51 -0.30
N ARG A 539 -35.45 18.73 0.56
CA ARG A 539 -34.42 19.77 0.36
C ARG A 539 -33.64 19.48 -0.93
N ILE A 540 -33.14 18.25 -1.12
CA ILE A 540 -32.33 17.86 -2.29
C ILE A 540 -33.09 18.07 -3.61
N LEU A 541 -34.38 17.73 -3.66
CA LEU A 541 -35.22 17.99 -4.85
C LEU A 541 -35.45 19.47 -5.15
N ARG A 542 -35.29 20.36 -4.16
CA ARG A 542 -35.43 21.81 -4.30
C ARG A 542 -34.10 22.52 -4.56
N GLU A 543 -32.98 21.80 -4.62
CA GLU A 543 -31.68 22.40 -4.94
C GLU A 543 -31.67 22.91 -6.39
N GLU A 544 -31.40 24.19 -6.56
CA GLU A 544 -31.29 24.84 -7.87
C GLU A 544 -29.93 24.49 -8.53
N GLU A 545 -29.90 24.55 -9.86
CA GLU A 545 -28.66 24.43 -10.64
C GLU A 545 -28.02 25.82 -10.74
N ASP A 546 -26.79 25.97 -10.26
CA ASP A 546 -26.04 27.22 -10.40
C ASP A 546 -25.29 27.22 -11.75
N PRO A 547 -25.53 28.21 -12.65
CA PRO A 547 -24.87 28.28 -13.95
C PRO A 547 -23.35 28.52 -13.89
N GLY A 548 -22.75 28.71 -12.71
CA GLY A 548 -21.31 28.83 -12.49
C GLY A 548 -20.59 27.59 -11.95
N GLU A 549 -21.27 26.45 -11.77
CA GLU A 549 -20.70 25.26 -11.13
C GLU A 549 -19.86 24.35 -12.05
N ASP A 550 -18.95 23.60 -11.42
CA ASP A 550 -18.15 22.54 -12.06
C ASP A 550 -19.06 21.43 -12.62
N GLU A 551 -18.77 20.94 -13.84
CA GLU A 551 -19.57 19.91 -14.51
C GLU A 551 -19.70 18.62 -13.68
N GLY A 552 -18.67 18.25 -12.92
CA GLY A 552 -18.69 17.10 -12.02
C GLY A 552 -19.60 17.30 -10.81
N SER A 553 -19.63 18.51 -10.24
CA SER A 553 -20.56 18.91 -9.18
C SER A 553 -22.01 18.91 -9.68
N ALA A 554 -22.27 19.55 -10.81
CA ALA A 554 -23.59 19.60 -11.43
C ALA A 554 -24.13 18.19 -11.76
N THR A 555 -23.28 17.34 -12.31
CA THR A 555 -23.61 15.92 -12.56
C THR A 555 -23.94 15.17 -11.28
N ALA A 556 -23.16 15.38 -10.20
CA ALA A 556 -23.42 14.74 -8.91
C ALA A 556 -24.77 15.15 -8.30
N LYS A 557 -25.11 16.45 -8.30
CA LYS A 557 -26.42 16.95 -7.87
C LYS A 557 -27.58 16.35 -8.67
N GLN A 558 -27.41 16.21 -9.98
CA GLN A 558 -28.45 15.63 -10.82
C GLN A 558 -28.63 14.13 -10.54
N MET A 559 -27.55 13.39 -10.25
CA MET A 559 -27.62 12.00 -9.81
C MET A 559 -28.31 11.88 -8.44
N ASP A 560 -28.02 12.76 -7.48
CA ASP A 560 -28.74 12.81 -6.19
C ASP A 560 -30.26 12.93 -6.42
N LYS A 561 -30.69 13.92 -7.23
CA LYS A 561 -32.11 14.13 -7.57
C LYS A 561 -32.76 12.90 -8.21
N LEU A 562 -32.06 12.22 -9.12
CA LEU A 562 -32.55 11.00 -9.76
C LEU A 562 -32.73 9.85 -8.76
N ILE A 563 -31.79 9.67 -7.81
CA ILE A 563 -31.92 8.67 -6.75
C ILE A 563 -33.12 8.99 -5.85
N VAL A 564 -33.29 10.26 -5.41
CA VAL A 564 -34.45 10.65 -4.60
C VAL A 564 -35.77 10.42 -5.34
N GLN A 565 -35.86 10.73 -6.63
CA GLN A 565 -37.04 10.44 -7.46
C GLN A 565 -37.35 8.94 -7.54
N GLN A 566 -36.32 8.10 -7.70
CA GLN A 566 -36.49 6.65 -7.73
C GLN A 566 -36.90 6.09 -6.36
N VAL A 567 -36.38 6.64 -5.26
CA VAL A 567 -36.81 6.32 -3.88
C VAL A 567 -38.30 6.61 -3.69
N TYR A 568 -38.78 7.80 -4.06
CA TYR A 568 -40.21 8.15 -3.94
C TYR A 568 -41.12 7.33 -4.87
N LYS A 569 -40.64 6.95 -6.05
CA LYS A 569 -41.38 6.10 -6.99
C LYS A 569 -41.59 4.68 -6.45
N GLU A 570 -40.60 4.14 -5.75
CA GLU A 570 -40.64 2.78 -5.20
C GLU A 570 -41.30 2.74 -3.81
N PHE A 571 -41.17 3.81 -3.03
CA PHE A 571 -41.71 3.95 -1.68
C PHE A 571 -42.57 5.21 -1.52
N PRO A 572 -43.79 5.27 -2.11
CA PRO A 572 -44.63 6.48 -2.10
C PRO A 572 -44.99 6.98 -0.69
N GLN A 573 -45.04 6.08 0.30
CA GLN A 573 -45.30 6.37 1.72
C GLN A 573 -44.29 7.37 2.33
N ILE A 574 -43.12 7.54 1.71
CA ILE A 574 -42.08 8.48 2.15
C ILE A 574 -42.27 9.86 1.50
N CYS A 575 -42.97 9.95 0.37
CA CYS A 575 -43.35 11.23 -0.24
C CYS A 575 -44.49 11.92 0.54
N GLU A 576 -45.33 11.14 1.22
CA GLU A 576 -46.45 11.65 2.03
C GLU A 576 -45.93 12.31 3.32
N ASN A 577 -45.87 13.65 3.32
CA ASN A 577 -45.86 14.43 4.56
C ASN A 577 -47.17 14.13 5.31
N LYS A 578 -47.05 13.56 6.50
CA LYS A 578 -48.08 13.71 7.53
C LYS A 578 -47.82 15.05 8.21
N ASP A 579 -48.57 16.06 7.77
CA ASP A 579 -48.61 17.41 8.36
C ASP A 579 -48.90 17.39 9.87
#